data_AF-A0A2E1UT37-F1
#
_entry.id   AF-A0A2E1UT37-F1
#
_cell.length_a   1.000
_cell.length_b   1.000
_cell.length_c   1.000
_cell.angle_alpha   90.00
_cell.angle_beta   90.00
_cell.angle_gamma   90.00
#
_symmetry.space_group_name_H-M   'P 1'
#
loop_
_entity.id
_entity.type
_entity.pdbx_description
1 polymer ?
#
loop_
_entity_poly.entity_id
_entity_poly.type
_entity_poly.pdbx_seq_one_letter_code
_entity_poly.pdbx_strand_id
1 'polypeptide(L)' 'MAETLLRKNEDAGYIIAWKHKQNHDDLGKFDKEMTYGEALKECDKLISENSEKTFWPEKSEESKEGFAFP' A
#
# COMPACT_ATOMS: atom_id res chain seq x y z
N MET A 1 5.37 -26.29 -7.39
CA MET A 1 5.87 -25.50 -6.25
C MET A 1 4.79 -24.50 -5.90
N ALA A 2 4.34 -24.45 -4.64
CA ALA A 2 3.41 -23.41 -4.21
C ALA A 2 4.18 -22.09 -4.14
N GLU A 3 4.16 -21.33 -5.22
CA GLU A 3 4.59 -19.94 -5.25
C GLU A 3 3.70 -19.20 -4.27
N THR A 4 4.19 -19.08 -3.04
CA THR A 4 3.49 -18.41 -1.97
C THR A 4 3.18 -17.00 -2.45
N LEU A 5 1.89 -16.69 -2.62
CA LEU A 5 1.31 -15.36 -2.78
C LEU A 5 1.59 -14.43 -1.57
N LEU A 6 2.57 -14.77 -0.73
CA LEU A 6 3.15 -13.92 0.29
C LEU A 6 4.01 -12.90 -0.47
N ARG A 7 3.45 -11.72 -0.74
CA ARG A 7 4.21 -10.52 -1.11
C ARG A 7 5.47 -10.51 -0.23
N LYS A 8 6.64 -10.70 -0.83
CA LYS A 8 7.89 -10.68 -0.07
C LYS A 8 8.00 -9.30 0.55
N ASN A 9 8.39 -9.23 1.82
CA ASN A 9 8.60 -7.94 2.50
C ASN A 9 9.58 -7.03 1.74
N GLU A 10 10.44 -7.62 0.90
CA GLU A 10 11.42 -6.96 0.05
C GLU A 10 10.84 -6.48 -1.30
N ASP A 11 9.59 -6.80 -1.64
CA ASP A 11 8.94 -6.31 -2.85
C ASP A 11 8.78 -4.78 -2.71
N ALA A 12 9.54 -4.04 -3.52
CA ALA A 12 9.47 -2.58 -3.61
C ALA A 12 8.32 -2.14 -4.51
N GLY A 13 8.02 -0.84 -4.50
CA GLY A 13 6.91 -0.28 -5.26
C GLY A 13 5.56 -0.38 -4.54
N TYR A 14 5.58 -0.34 -3.21
CA TYR A 14 4.37 -0.14 -2.41
C TYR A 14 4.28 1.29 -1.94
N ILE A 15 3.08 1.82 -1.99
CA ILE A 15 2.68 3.11 -1.44
C ILE A 15 1.70 2.88 -0.31
N ILE A 16 1.54 3.89 0.54
CA ILE A 16 0.57 3.85 1.62
C ILE A 16 -0.67 4.60 1.16
N ALA A 17 -1.78 3.89 1.01
CA ALA A 17 -3.08 4.51 0.82
C ALA A 17 -3.77 4.66 2.18
N TRP A 18 -4.62 5.67 2.32
CA TRP A 18 -5.36 5.93 3.53
C TRP A 18 -6.75 6.46 3.24
N LYS A 19 -7.67 6.21 4.16
CA LYS A 19 -9.05 6.69 4.09
C LYS A 19 -9.60 6.97 5.47
N HIS A 20 -10.37 8.05 5.58
CA HIS A 20 -11.08 8.40 6.79
C HIS A 20 -12.29 7.48 7.02
N LYS A 21 -12.47 6.98 8.25
CA LYS A 21 -13.60 6.09 8.60
C LYS A 21 -14.95 6.81 8.53
N GLN A 22 -14.99 8.08 8.93
CA GLN A 22 -16.24 8.85 8.97
C GLN A 22 -16.51 9.63 7.68
N ASN A 23 -15.48 9.86 6.86
CA ASN A 23 -15.61 10.69 5.67
C ASN A 23 -15.12 9.89 4.46
N HIS A 24 -16.07 9.40 3.67
CA HIS A 24 -15.77 8.53 2.53
C HIS A 24 -15.08 9.28 1.38
N ASP A 25 -15.16 10.62 1.38
CA ASP A 25 -14.52 11.52 0.42
C ASP A 25 -13.07 11.87 0.82
N ASP A 26 -12.70 11.70 2.09
CA ASP A 26 -11.35 11.98 2.60
C ASP A 26 -10.50 10.70 2.51
N LEU A 27 -10.04 10.41 1.29
CA LEU A 27 -9.09 9.36 0.99
C LEU A 27 -7.88 9.96 0.27
N GLY A 28 -6.71 9.43 0.58
CA GLY A 28 -5.46 9.88 0.00
C GLY A 28 -4.49 8.73 -0.17
N LYS A 29 -3.43 8.98 -0.93
CA LYS A 29 -2.31 8.07 -1.07
C LYS A 29 -1.03 8.83 -0.90
N PHE A 30 -0.05 8.19 -0.29
CA PHE A 30 1.31 8.69 -0.22
C PHE A 30 2.03 8.18 -1.46
N ASP A 31 2.47 9.08 -2.34
CA ASP A 31 3.39 8.78 -3.46
C ASP A 31 4.81 8.39 -3.00
N LYS A 32 4.94 7.94 -1.75
CA LYS A 32 6.18 7.47 -1.16
C LYS A 32 6.30 5.97 -1.41
N GLU A 33 7.01 5.61 -2.47
CA GLU A 33 7.37 4.23 -2.73
C GLU A 33 8.31 3.69 -1.65
N MET A 34 7.93 2.55 -1.10
CA MET A 34 8.71 1.80 -0.13
C MET A 34 8.48 0.31 -0.34
N THR A 35 9.17 -0.51 0.46
CA THR A 35 8.96 -1.95 0.43
C THR A 35 7.66 -2.34 1.13
N TYR A 36 7.07 -3.49 0.77
CA TYR A 36 5.85 -3.99 1.41
C TYR A 36 5.99 -4.07 2.94
N GLY A 37 7.15 -4.51 3.42
CA GLY A 37 7.44 -4.60 4.86
C GLY A 37 7.53 -3.25 5.56
N GLU A 38 8.05 -2.22 4.87
CA GLU A 38 8.08 -0.85 5.39
C GLU A 38 6.70 -0.21 5.35
N ALA A 39 5.95 -0.39 4.27
CA ALA A 39 4.59 0.13 4.12
C ALA A 39 3.66 -0.41 5.20
N LEU A 40 3.77 -1.70 5.55
CA LEU A 40 3.03 -2.28 6.67
C LEU A 40 3.36 -1.64 8.01
N LYS A 41 4.65 -1.42 8.30
CA LYS A 41 5.09 -0.80 9.56
C LYS A 41 4.64 0.66 9.65
N GLU A 42 4.75 1.42 8.56
CA GLU A 42 4.25 2.80 8.53
C GLU A 42 2.73 2.83 8.64
N CYS A 43 2.00 1.94 7.96
CA CYS A 43 0.53 1.84 8.11
C CYS A 43 0.13 1.60 9.57
N ASP A 44 0.73 0.61 10.24
CA ASP A 44 0.42 0.26 11.63
C ASP A 44 0.68 1.44 12.59
N LYS A 45 1.78 2.16 12.37
CA LYS A 45 2.11 3.38 13.12
C LYS A 45 1.09 4.50 12.86
N LEU A 46 0.73 4.73 11.60
CA LEU A 46 -0.23 5.77 11.21
C LEU A 46 -1.64 5.45 11.72
N ILE A 47 -2.06 4.19 11.74
CA ILE A 47 -3.33 3.74 12.32
C ILE A 47 -3.32 3.98 13.84
N SER A 48 -2.21 3.70 14.51
CA SER A 48 -2.06 3.93 15.95
C SER A 48 -2.12 5.41 16.30
N GLU A 49 -1.54 6.29 15.48
CA GLU A 49 -1.60 7.74 15.66
C GLU A 49 -2.94 8.35 15.22
N ASN A 50 -3.58 7.78 14.19
CA ASN A 50 -4.81 8.28 13.58
C ASN A 50 -5.84 7.14 13.46
N SER A 51 -6.42 6.71 14.58
CA SER A 51 -7.42 5.61 14.63
C SER A 51 -8.72 5.90 13.83
N GLU A 52 -8.92 7.17 13.49
CA GLU A 52 -9.99 7.69 12.64
C GLU A 52 -9.74 7.44 11.15
N LYS A 53 -8.49 7.13 10.78
CA LYS A 53 -8.05 6.83 9.43
C LYS A 53 -7.61 5.37 9.34
N THR A 54 -7.91 4.75 8.21
CA THR A 54 -7.49 3.38 7.90
C THR A 54 -6.40 3.51 6.86
N PHE A 55 -5.21 2.94 7.13
CA PHE A 55 -4.07 2.95 6.22
C PHE A 55 -3.85 1.53 5.70
N TRP A 56 -3.51 1.39 4.42
CA TRP A 56 -3.16 0.09 3.83
C TRP A 56 -2.05 0.24 2.78
N PRO A 57 -1.16 -0.75 2.68
CA PRO A 57 -0.16 -0.80 1.63
C PRO A 57 -0.82 -1.16 0.29
N GLU A 58 -0.67 -0.30 -0.70
CA GLU A 58 -1.11 -0.50 -2.08
C GLU A 58 0.12 -0.62 -2.99
N LYS A 59 0.06 -1.44 -4.04
CA LYS A 59 1.17 -1.56 -4.98
C LYS A 59 1.05 -0.42 -5.99
N SER A 60 2.08 0.42 -6.15
CA SER A 60 2.11 1.46 -7.17
C SER A 60 1.90 0.84 -8.54
N GLU A 61 0.82 1.24 -9.21
CA GLU A 61 0.45 0.75 -10.54
C GLU A 61 1.47 1.13 -11.64
N GLU A 62 2.48 1.94 -11.34
CA GLU A 62 3.59 2.23 -12.25
C GLU A 62 4.40 0.99 -12.65
N SER A 63 4.27 -0.13 -11.94
CA SER A 63 4.84 -1.42 -12.36
C SER A 63 4.06 -2.15 -13.48
N LYS A 64 3.03 -1.54 -14.09
CA LYS A 64 2.26 -2.13 -15.20
C LYS A 64 2.59 -1.55 -16.59
N GLU A 65 3.79 -1.05 -16.82
CA GLU A 65 4.27 -0.92 -18.21
C GLU A 65 4.75 -2.29 -18.70
N GLY A 66 3.85 -3.07 -19.34
CA GLY A 66 4.31 -4.27 -20.05
C GLY A 66 3.28 -5.31 -20.48
N PHE A 67 1.99 -5.20 -20.13
CA PHE A 67 1.00 -6.17 -20.65
C PHE A 67 0.36 -5.66 -21.95
N ALA A 68 1.17 -5.61 -23.01
CA ALA A 68 0.65 -5.55 -24.37
C ALA A 68 0.09 -6.93 -24.72
N PHE A 69 -1.24 -7.03 -24.80
CA PHE A 69 -1.89 -8.20 -25.42
C PHE A 69 -1.63 -8.15 -26.94
N PRO A 70 -1.24 -9.29 -27.57
CA PRO A 70 -0.99 -9.36 -29.01
C PRO A 70 -2.26 -9.17 -29.85
#